data_AF-A0A132AD27-F1
#
_entry.id   AF-A0A132AD27-F1
#
_cell.length_a   1.000
_cell.length_b   1.000
_cell.length_c   1.000
_cell.angle_alpha   90.00
_cell.angle_beta   90.00
_cell.angle_gamma   90.00
#
_symmetry.space_group_name_H-M   'P 1'
#
loop_
_entity.id
_entity.type
_entity.pdbx_description
1 polymer ?
#
loop_
_entity_poly.entity_id
_entity_poly.type
_entity_poly.pdbx_seq_one_letter_code
_entity_poly.pdbx_strand_id
1 'polypeptide(L)'
;MHCAGNGGAMRVGPCAMFGYYMELDKLIELTKDSARITHANVYGYNGAILQCLAIHQALHAHSLIKSSLDINEYLNCLIEKMTKIEIDSQHAYSVMNNITQEKPATPFTDKLKKIKDLINNEIKGIKYPIEKIVTLLGNDVSAFKSVPTAIYAALKGQLRIVNGFDSKSPLVRTVYNAIILGGDTDTIGSMACSISGAINGIESIPKILLKHCESSDIMEKYADDLYRLVRSNHSPITSN
;
A
#
# COMPACT_ATOMS: atom_id res chain seq x y z
N MET A 1 -20.37 -11.72 11.73
CA MET A 1 -19.08 -11.25 12.25
C MET A 1 -18.09 -11.22 11.09
N HIS A 2 -17.98 -10.10 10.37
CA HIS A 2 -17.08 -9.99 9.21
C HIS A 2 -15.82 -9.24 9.63
N CYS A 3 -14.65 -9.87 9.43
CA CYS A 3 -13.35 -9.36 9.88
C CYS A 3 -12.98 -8.07 9.12
N ALA A 4 -12.86 -6.95 9.84
CA ALA A 4 -12.29 -5.68 9.34
C ALA A 4 -10.76 -5.61 9.51
N GLY A 5 -10.14 -6.76 9.80
CA GLY A 5 -8.70 -6.90 9.96
C GLY A 5 -7.94 -6.66 8.66
N ASN A 6 -6.63 -6.49 8.80
CA ASN A 6 -5.71 -6.20 7.71
C ASN A 6 -5.18 -7.44 6.99
N GLY A 7 -5.62 -8.65 7.39
CA GLY A 7 -5.16 -9.90 6.80
C GLY A 7 -5.49 -10.04 5.31
N GLY A 8 -6.54 -9.36 4.82
CA GLY A 8 -6.78 -9.20 3.39
C GLY A 8 -5.67 -8.40 2.71
N ALA A 9 -5.33 -7.23 3.27
CA ALA A 9 -4.34 -6.31 2.72
C ALA A 9 -2.90 -6.83 2.79
N MET A 10 -2.52 -7.55 3.83
CA MET A 10 -1.14 -8.04 3.99
C MET A 10 -0.68 -9.01 2.89
N ARG A 11 -1.60 -9.53 2.08
CA ARG A 11 -1.32 -10.55 1.05
C ARG A 11 -1.67 -10.15 -0.39
N VAL A 12 -1.99 -8.88 -0.66
CA VAL A 12 -2.41 -8.43 -2.01
C VAL A 12 -1.28 -7.98 -2.92
N GLY A 13 -0.02 -8.00 -2.46
CA GLY A 13 1.14 -7.65 -3.29
C GLY A 13 1.16 -8.38 -4.65
N PRO A 14 0.94 -9.70 -4.70
CA PRO A 14 0.84 -10.43 -5.96
C PRO A 14 -0.33 -9.99 -6.85
N CYS A 15 -1.45 -9.52 -6.30
CA CYS A 15 -2.57 -9.01 -7.11
C CYS A 15 -2.15 -7.75 -7.89
N ALA A 16 -1.42 -6.84 -7.24
CA ALA A 16 -0.91 -5.63 -7.88
C ALA A 16 0.10 -5.95 -9.00
N MET A 17 1.00 -6.91 -8.76
CA MET A 17 1.99 -7.34 -9.75
C MET A 17 1.35 -8.10 -10.92
N PHE A 18 0.43 -9.02 -10.63
CA PHE A 18 -0.33 -9.73 -11.67
C PHE A 18 -1.14 -8.76 -12.53
N GLY A 19 -1.75 -7.77 -11.88
CA GLY A 19 -2.57 -6.74 -12.50
C GLY A 19 -1.79 -5.58 -13.11
N TYR A 20 -0.48 -5.71 -13.37
CA TYR A 20 0.34 -4.62 -13.90
C TYR A 20 -0.27 -3.98 -15.16
N TYR A 21 -0.81 -4.78 -16.08
CA TYR A 21 -1.46 -4.29 -17.32
C TYR A 21 -3.00 -4.34 -17.26
N MET A 22 -3.61 -4.57 -16.09
CA MET A 22 -5.05 -4.62 -15.97
C MET A 22 -5.66 -3.22 -15.92
N GLU A 23 -6.84 -3.10 -16.52
CA GLU A 23 -7.75 -1.98 -16.29
C GLU A 23 -8.08 -1.87 -14.80
N LEU A 24 -8.19 -0.63 -14.32
CA LEU A 24 -8.35 -0.33 -12.89
C LEU A 24 -9.54 -1.06 -12.26
N ASP A 25 -10.69 -1.09 -12.93
CA ASP A 25 -11.90 -1.74 -12.41
C ASP A 25 -11.71 -3.25 -12.23
N LYS A 26 -11.00 -3.91 -13.15
CA LYS A 26 -10.68 -5.34 -13.06
C LYS A 26 -9.69 -5.63 -11.93
N LEU A 27 -8.71 -4.75 -11.74
CA LEU A 27 -7.77 -4.87 -10.62
C LEU A 27 -8.47 -4.72 -9.26
N ILE A 28 -9.40 -3.77 -9.16
CA ILE A 28 -10.22 -3.57 -7.96
C ILE A 28 -11.06 -4.82 -7.68
N GLU A 29 -11.73 -5.38 -8.69
CA GLU A 29 -12.54 -6.59 -8.57
C GLU A 29 -11.69 -7.80 -8.13
N LEU A 30 -10.57 -8.07 -8.82
CA LEU A 30 -9.63 -9.14 -8.47
C LEU A 30 -9.17 -9.04 -7.01
N THR A 31 -8.79 -7.84 -6.59
CA THR A 31 -8.30 -7.59 -5.23
C THR A 31 -9.40 -7.77 -4.20
N LYS A 32 -10.59 -7.25 -4.49
CA LYS A 32 -11.77 -7.39 -3.63
C LYS A 32 -12.12 -8.86 -3.42
N ASP A 33 -12.15 -9.65 -4.48
CA ASP A 33 -12.50 -11.07 -4.39
C ASP A 33 -11.45 -11.87 -3.62
N SER A 34 -10.16 -11.61 -3.87
CA SER A 34 -9.06 -12.20 -3.08
C SER A 34 -9.16 -11.89 -1.58
N ALA A 35 -9.54 -10.66 -1.23
CA ALA A 35 -9.71 -10.24 0.16
C ALA A 35 -10.96 -10.89 0.79
N ARG A 36 -12.09 -10.94 0.07
CA ARG A 36 -13.39 -11.41 0.57
C ARG A 36 -13.42 -12.87 0.96
N ILE A 37 -12.48 -13.69 0.48
CA ILE A 37 -12.30 -15.08 0.92
C ILE A 37 -12.21 -15.17 2.46
N THR A 38 -11.59 -14.18 3.12
CA THR A 38 -11.47 -14.16 4.60
C THR A 38 -11.92 -12.85 5.26
N HIS A 39 -12.03 -11.75 4.49
CA HIS A 39 -12.36 -10.41 5.00
C HIS A 39 -13.49 -9.80 4.18
N ALA A 40 -14.72 -10.26 4.42
CA ALA A 40 -15.92 -9.78 3.73
C ALA A 40 -16.42 -8.40 4.21
N ASN A 41 -15.82 -7.84 5.27
CA ASN A 41 -16.17 -6.50 5.76
C ASN A 41 -15.64 -5.42 4.80
N VAL A 42 -16.44 -4.37 4.58
CA VAL A 42 -16.08 -3.24 3.72
C VAL A 42 -14.74 -2.61 4.06
N TYR A 43 -14.43 -2.44 5.34
CA TYR A 43 -13.16 -1.90 5.76
C TYR A 43 -12.00 -2.87 5.52
N GLY A 44 -12.25 -4.17 5.61
CA GLY A 44 -11.25 -5.21 5.33
C GLY A 44 -10.86 -5.22 3.84
N TYR A 45 -11.84 -5.38 2.94
CA TYR A 45 -11.54 -5.45 1.50
C TYR A 45 -11.17 -4.08 0.91
N ASN A 46 -11.68 -2.95 1.41
CA ASN A 46 -11.23 -1.63 0.93
C ASN A 46 -9.79 -1.33 1.35
N GLY A 47 -9.35 -1.82 2.52
CA GLY A 47 -7.94 -1.74 2.89
C GLY A 47 -7.05 -2.60 1.99
N ALA A 48 -7.54 -3.78 1.57
CA ALA A 48 -6.84 -4.61 0.59
C ALA A 48 -6.76 -3.93 -0.77
N ILE A 49 -7.85 -3.31 -1.25
CA ILE A 49 -7.85 -2.52 -2.49
C ILE A 49 -6.85 -1.37 -2.38
N LEU A 50 -6.86 -0.59 -1.29
CA LEU A 50 -5.90 0.49 -1.09
C LEU A 50 -4.43 -0.01 -1.14
N GLN A 51 -4.12 -1.09 -0.43
CA GLN A 51 -2.76 -1.64 -0.44
C GLN A 51 -2.34 -2.10 -1.84
N CYS A 52 -3.25 -2.74 -2.59
CA CYS A 52 -2.99 -3.14 -3.97
C CYS A 52 -2.76 -1.94 -4.89
N LEU A 53 -3.61 -0.91 -4.80
CA LEU A 53 -3.48 0.31 -5.59
C LEU A 53 -2.20 1.08 -5.29
N ALA A 54 -1.77 1.10 -4.02
CA ALA A 54 -0.49 1.69 -3.63
C ALA A 54 0.68 0.97 -4.32
N ILE A 55 0.74 -0.37 -4.25
CA ILE A 55 1.79 -1.14 -4.91
C ILE A 55 1.72 -0.98 -6.44
N HIS A 56 0.53 -1.10 -7.03
CA HIS A 56 0.32 -0.96 -8.48
C HIS A 56 0.80 0.39 -8.98
N GLN A 57 0.39 1.48 -8.32
CA GLN A 57 0.83 2.81 -8.67
C GLN A 57 2.34 3.02 -8.47
N ALA A 58 2.94 2.40 -7.46
CA ALA A 58 4.39 2.40 -7.25
C ALA A 58 5.13 1.72 -8.40
N LEU A 59 4.63 0.59 -8.90
CA LEU A 59 5.21 -0.11 -10.06
C LEU A 59 5.18 0.76 -11.34
N HIS A 60 4.21 1.68 -11.45
CA HIS A 60 4.10 2.61 -12.59
C HIS A 60 4.73 3.99 -12.33
N ALA A 61 5.26 4.24 -11.13
CA ALA A 61 5.78 5.56 -10.76
C ALA A 61 7.05 5.93 -11.55
N HIS A 62 7.82 4.94 -12.01
CA HIS A 62 8.99 5.13 -12.84
C HIS A 62 8.64 5.01 -14.33
N SER A 63 7.83 5.95 -14.82
CA SER A 63 7.78 6.27 -16.25
C SER A 63 9.07 7.00 -16.63
N LEU A 64 9.61 6.69 -17.82
CA LEU A 64 10.97 6.93 -18.36
C LEU A 64 11.57 8.36 -18.24
N ILE A 65 10.85 9.33 -17.63
CA ILE A 65 11.17 10.77 -17.62
C ILE A 65 11.49 11.30 -16.21
N LYS A 66 11.00 10.69 -15.12
CA LYS A 66 11.23 11.18 -13.74
C LYS A 66 12.19 10.28 -12.96
N SER A 67 13.27 10.88 -12.43
CA SER A 67 14.27 10.21 -11.59
C SER A 67 13.83 9.97 -10.14
N SER A 68 12.71 10.56 -9.71
CA SER A 68 12.18 10.42 -8.35
C SER A 68 10.65 10.39 -8.31
N LEU A 69 10.12 9.68 -7.32
CA LEU A 69 8.69 9.61 -7.04
C LEU A 69 8.16 10.99 -6.60
N ASP A 70 7.15 11.49 -7.31
CA ASP A 70 6.38 12.64 -6.86
C ASP A 70 5.35 12.20 -5.80
N ILE A 71 5.69 12.38 -4.53
CA ILE A 71 4.86 11.90 -3.41
C ILE A 71 3.49 12.58 -3.38
N ASN A 72 3.40 13.86 -3.74
CA ASN A 72 2.13 14.58 -3.73
C ASN A 72 1.21 14.06 -4.83
N GLU A 73 1.74 13.86 -6.03
CA GLU A 73 0.97 13.26 -7.12
C GLU A 73 0.55 11.83 -6.80
N TYR A 74 1.45 11.05 -6.20
CA TYR A 74 1.17 9.70 -5.77
C TYR A 74 0.00 9.66 -4.76
N LEU A 75 0.02 10.52 -3.74
CA LEU A 75 -1.05 10.59 -2.75
C LEU A 75 -2.36 11.14 -3.35
N ASN A 76 -2.31 12.13 -4.24
CA ASN A 76 -3.50 12.66 -4.91
C ASN A 76 -4.24 11.56 -5.67
N CYS A 77 -3.51 10.76 -6.46
CA CYS A 77 -4.09 9.69 -7.24
C CYS A 77 -4.73 8.60 -6.35
N LEU A 78 -4.09 8.23 -5.23
CA LEU A 78 -4.69 7.31 -4.26
C LEU A 78 -5.93 7.90 -3.57
N ILE A 79 -5.90 9.18 -3.20
CA ILE A 79 -7.04 9.88 -2.58
C ILE A 79 -8.24 9.89 -3.53
N GLU A 80 -8.03 10.23 -4.80
CA GLU A 80 -9.09 10.26 -5.81
C GLU A 80 -9.73 8.87 -6.00
N LYS A 81 -8.91 7.84 -6.23
CA LYS A 81 -9.36 6.45 -6.39
C LYS A 81 -10.13 5.97 -5.16
N MET A 82 -9.58 6.16 -3.95
CA MET A 82 -10.24 5.72 -2.72
C MET A 82 -11.51 6.50 -2.41
N THR A 83 -11.58 7.79 -2.76
CA THR A 83 -12.82 8.56 -2.57
C THR A 83 -13.96 7.91 -3.33
N LYS A 84 -13.75 7.57 -4.62
CA LYS A 84 -14.74 6.87 -5.44
C LYS A 84 -15.09 5.49 -4.86
N ILE A 85 -14.08 4.68 -4.55
CA ILE A 85 -14.25 3.31 -4.04
C ILE A 85 -15.01 3.27 -2.71
N GLU A 86 -14.71 4.18 -1.78
CA GLU A 86 -15.39 4.23 -0.48
C GLU A 86 -16.83 4.71 -0.64
N ILE A 87 -17.10 5.71 -1.48
CA ILE A 87 -18.47 6.17 -1.78
C ILE A 87 -19.29 5.03 -2.39
N ASP A 88 -18.77 4.36 -3.41
CA ASP A 88 -19.46 3.27 -4.10
C ASP A 88 -19.73 2.09 -3.14
N SER A 89 -18.75 1.75 -2.30
CA SER A 89 -18.89 0.67 -1.31
C SER A 89 -19.92 0.99 -0.23
N GLN A 90 -19.97 2.23 0.26
CA GLN A 90 -20.94 2.67 1.26
C GLN A 90 -22.34 2.74 0.67
N HIS A 91 -22.48 3.23 -0.57
CA HIS A 91 -23.76 3.23 -1.26
C HIS A 91 -24.29 1.81 -1.48
N ALA A 92 -23.45 0.88 -1.95
CA ALA A 92 -23.86 -0.52 -2.07
C ALA A 92 -24.28 -1.13 -0.73
N TYR A 93 -23.57 -0.81 0.36
CA TYR A 93 -23.92 -1.26 1.70
C TYR A 93 -25.23 -0.64 2.20
N SER A 94 -25.47 0.65 1.96
CA SER A 94 -26.67 1.35 2.42
C SER A 94 -27.93 0.86 1.70
N VAL A 95 -27.85 0.64 0.39
CA VAL A 95 -28.92 0.03 -0.41
C VAL A 95 -29.22 -1.38 0.08
N MET A 96 -28.19 -2.21 0.31
CA MET A 96 -28.38 -3.60 0.75
C MET A 96 -29.00 -3.71 2.16
N ASN A 97 -28.85 -2.69 3.00
CA ASN A 97 -29.33 -2.71 4.39
C ASN A 97 -30.49 -1.71 4.66
N ASN A 98 -31.03 -1.04 3.64
CA ASN A 98 -32.07 -0.01 3.76
C ASN A 98 -31.73 1.11 4.76
N ILE A 99 -30.48 1.58 4.76
CA ILE A 99 -30.00 2.63 5.67
C ILE A 99 -29.92 3.97 4.92
N THR A 100 -30.54 5.02 5.45
CA THR A 100 -30.31 6.41 5.03
C THR A 100 -29.10 6.98 5.76
N GLN A 101 -28.00 7.24 5.03
CA GLN A 101 -26.84 7.97 5.57
C GLN A 101 -26.75 9.36 4.92
N GLU A 102 -26.59 10.40 5.74
CA GLU A 102 -26.41 11.78 5.26
C GLU A 102 -25.02 12.04 4.66
N LYS A 103 -23.99 11.28 5.09
CA LYS A 103 -22.64 11.38 4.54
C LYS A 103 -21.88 10.05 4.65
N PRO A 104 -21.32 9.51 3.55
CA PRO A 104 -20.57 8.26 3.58
C PRO A 104 -19.28 8.43 4.38
N ALA A 105 -18.98 7.45 5.23
CA ALA A 105 -17.71 7.39 5.95
C ALA A 105 -16.57 6.96 4.99
N THR A 106 -15.50 7.76 4.93
CA THR A 106 -14.34 7.56 4.04
C THR A 106 -13.02 7.47 4.83
N PRO A 107 -12.88 6.51 5.77
CA PRO A 107 -11.74 6.44 6.68
C PRO A 107 -10.39 6.31 5.97
N PHE A 108 -10.31 5.65 4.81
CA PHE A 108 -9.07 5.53 4.06
C PHE A 108 -8.69 6.85 3.39
N THR A 109 -9.65 7.48 2.71
CA THR A 109 -9.47 8.79 2.07
C THR A 109 -9.04 9.86 3.09
N ASP A 110 -9.68 9.89 4.27
CA ASP A 110 -9.37 10.86 5.31
C ASP A 110 -7.95 10.66 5.87
N LYS A 111 -7.52 9.41 6.01
CA LYS A 111 -6.15 9.10 6.46
C LYS A 111 -5.12 9.40 5.38
N LEU A 112 -5.40 9.15 4.10
CA LEU A 112 -4.51 9.54 3.00
C LEU A 112 -4.30 11.06 2.95
N LYS A 113 -5.35 11.87 3.19
CA LYS A 113 -5.23 13.33 3.33
C LYS A 113 -4.31 13.71 4.50
N LYS A 114 -4.49 13.07 5.67
CA LYS A 114 -3.60 13.26 6.83
C LYS A 114 -2.15 12.89 6.52
N ILE A 115 -1.90 11.80 5.78
CA ILE A 115 -0.55 11.41 5.36
C ILE A 115 0.07 12.50 4.49
N LYS A 116 -0.69 13.05 3.53
CA LYS A 116 -0.24 14.15 2.67
C LYS A 116 0.16 15.37 3.50
N ASP A 117 -0.66 15.75 4.48
CA ASP A 117 -0.35 16.89 5.36
C ASP A 117 0.89 16.61 6.23
N LEU A 118 0.98 15.44 6.84
CA LEU A 118 2.13 15.03 7.66
C LEU A 118 3.42 15.10 6.85
N ILE A 119 3.47 14.46 5.68
CA ILE A 119 4.67 14.41 4.85
C ILE A 119 5.07 15.81 4.38
N ASN A 120 4.13 16.63 3.88
CA ASN A 120 4.43 17.98 3.43
C ASN A 120 4.97 18.86 4.57
N ASN A 121 4.50 18.66 5.79
CA ASN A 121 4.99 19.37 6.97
C ASN A 121 6.36 18.84 7.42
N GLU A 122 6.60 17.54 7.38
CA GLU A 122 7.90 16.94 7.69
C GLU A 122 8.99 17.38 6.69
N ILE A 123 8.66 17.51 5.40
CA ILE A 123 9.57 18.08 4.39
C ILE A 123 9.96 19.53 4.72
N LYS A 124 9.05 20.29 5.35
CA LYS A 124 9.31 21.66 5.84
C LYS A 124 10.04 21.68 7.19
N GLY A 125 10.44 20.53 7.73
CA GLY A 125 11.17 20.41 8.99
C GLY A 125 10.32 20.29 10.25
N ILE A 126 8.99 20.20 10.13
CA ILE A 126 8.11 19.96 11.28
C ILE A 126 8.32 18.52 11.77
N LYS A 127 8.48 18.35 13.08
CA LYS A 127 8.66 17.04 13.70
C LYS A 127 7.39 16.64 14.44
N TYR A 128 6.95 15.39 14.23
CA TYR A 128 5.82 14.82 14.95
C TYR A 128 6.31 13.73 15.90
N PRO A 129 5.83 13.72 17.16
CA PRO A 129 6.08 12.58 18.05
C PRO A 129 5.33 11.34 17.52
N ILE A 130 5.86 10.15 17.80
CA ILE A 130 5.33 8.87 17.30
C ILE A 130 3.87 8.68 17.71
N GLU A 131 3.52 9.07 18.94
CA GLU A 131 2.18 8.98 19.50
C GLU A 131 1.18 9.80 18.69
N LYS A 132 1.60 10.95 18.14
CA LYS A 132 0.74 11.78 17.28
C LYS A 132 0.47 11.09 15.95
N ILE A 133 1.49 10.47 15.35
CA ILE A 133 1.34 9.73 14.09
C ILE A 133 0.41 8.54 14.30
N VAL A 134 0.64 7.75 15.36
CA VAL A 134 -0.18 6.60 15.73
C VAL A 134 -1.62 7.02 16.04
N THR A 135 -1.84 8.14 16.73
CA THR A 135 -3.20 8.65 16.99
C THR A 135 -3.95 9.00 15.71
N LEU A 136 -3.25 9.56 14.70
CA LEU A 136 -3.87 9.97 13.44
C LEU A 136 -4.12 8.78 12.50
N LEU A 137 -3.14 7.89 12.36
CA LEU A 137 -3.12 6.84 11.35
C LEU A 137 -3.49 5.46 11.91
N GLY A 138 -3.23 5.21 13.18
CA GLY A 138 -3.37 3.91 13.82
C GLY A 138 -2.12 3.05 13.65
N ASN A 139 -2.08 1.92 14.35
CA ASN A 139 -1.05 0.90 14.23
C ASN A 139 -1.55 -0.49 14.68
N ASP A 140 -2.88 -0.71 14.69
CA ASP A 140 -3.47 -1.97 15.13
C ASP A 140 -3.86 -2.88 13.95
N VAL A 141 -4.38 -4.07 14.24
CA VAL A 141 -4.73 -5.10 13.27
C VAL A 141 -5.86 -4.72 12.30
N SER A 142 -6.55 -3.59 12.50
CA SER A 142 -7.64 -3.15 11.62
C SER A 142 -7.08 -2.57 10.33
N ALA A 143 -7.66 -2.91 9.18
CA ALA A 143 -7.14 -2.47 7.88
C ALA A 143 -7.05 -0.93 7.75
N PHE A 144 -8.07 -0.21 8.24
CA PHE A 144 -8.09 1.26 8.24
C PHE A 144 -7.13 1.91 9.25
N LYS A 145 -6.47 1.12 10.11
CA LYS A 145 -5.46 1.57 11.07
C LYS A 145 -4.05 1.01 10.81
N SER A 146 -3.87 0.11 9.84
CA SER A 146 -2.54 -0.38 9.45
C SER A 146 -2.16 -0.01 8.02
N VAL A 147 -3.08 -0.10 7.04
CA VAL A 147 -2.76 0.16 5.63
C VAL A 147 -2.32 1.61 5.40
N PRO A 148 -3.02 2.65 5.91
CA PRO A 148 -2.54 4.01 5.76
C PRO A 148 -1.18 4.23 6.46
N THR A 149 -0.97 3.60 7.60
CA THR A 149 0.30 3.66 8.35
C THR A 149 1.46 3.03 7.57
N ALA A 150 1.22 1.93 6.87
CA ALA A 150 2.19 1.32 5.97
C ALA A 150 2.53 2.22 4.77
N ILE A 151 1.54 2.88 4.17
CA ILE A 151 1.76 3.87 3.11
C ILE A 151 2.59 5.04 3.62
N TYR A 152 2.28 5.57 4.81
CA TYR A 152 3.09 6.61 5.45
C TYR A 152 4.54 6.18 5.65
N ALA A 153 4.77 4.99 6.21
CA ALA A 153 6.12 4.45 6.43
C ALA A 153 6.90 4.24 5.13
N ALA A 154 6.23 3.76 4.07
CA ALA A 154 6.82 3.58 2.75
C ALA A 154 7.27 4.90 2.14
N LEU A 155 6.39 5.91 2.13
CA LEU A 155 6.67 7.23 1.57
C LEU A 155 7.71 8.00 2.39
N LYS A 156 7.63 7.94 3.73
CA LYS A 156 8.65 8.52 4.61
C LYS A 156 10.01 7.86 4.41
N GLY A 157 10.05 6.57 4.11
CA GLY A 157 11.28 5.87 3.75
C GLY A 157 11.93 6.40 2.47
N GLN A 158 11.16 6.94 1.52
CA GLN A 158 11.70 7.55 0.29
C GLN A 158 12.36 8.90 0.58
N LEU A 159 11.97 9.55 1.67
CA LEU A 159 12.54 10.81 2.09
C LEU A 159 13.78 10.57 2.95
N ARG A 160 14.89 11.24 2.63
CA ARG A 160 16.06 11.30 3.51
C ARG A 160 15.90 12.43 4.52
N ILE A 161 14.87 12.33 5.37
CA ILE A 161 14.66 13.24 6.49
C ILE A 161 15.48 12.70 7.66
N VAL A 162 16.58 13.36 7.99
CA VAL A 162 17.46 12.94 9.09
C VAL A 162 16.81 13.32 10.43
N ASN A 163 15.89 12.48 10.90
CA ASN A 163 15.27 12.59 12.21
C ASN A 163 15.59 11.33 13.04
N GLY A 164 16.84 11.22 13.50
CA GLY A 164 17.30 10.20 14.45
C GLY A 164 17.89 8.94 13.82
N PHE A 165 17.51 8.58 12.59
CA PHE A 165 18.08 7.44 11.86
C PHE A 165 18.45 7.83 10.42
N ASP A 166 19.74 7.84 10.11
CA ASP A 166 20.25 8.06 8.75
C ASP A 166 20.72 6.73 8.14
N SER A 167 20.08 6.35 7.05
CA SER A 167 20.50 5.25 6.20
C SER A 167 20.36 5.70 4.76
N LYS A 168 21.27 5.30 3.88
CA LYS A 168 21.17 5.60 2.44
C LYS A 168 20.07 4.77 1.77
N SER A 169 19.77 3.57 2.27
CA SER A 169 18.75 2.67 1.69
C SER A 169 17.34 3.15 2.04
N PRO A 170 16.50 3.48 1.04
CA PRO A 170 15.09 3.79 1.26
C PRO A 170 14.33 2.65 1.96
N LEU A 171 14.63 1.39 1.60
CA LEU A 171 14.01 0.23 2.20
C LEU A 171 14.33 0.11 3.70
N VAL A 172 15.58 0.32 4.10
CA VAL A 172 15.96 0.29 5.53
C VAL A 172 15.26 1.41 6.30
N ARG A 173 15.12 2.60 5.71
CA ARG A 173 14.33 3.69 6.31
C ARG A 173 12.84 3.31 6.40
N THR A 174 12.28 2.63 5.39
CA THR A 174 10.89 2.13 5.44
C THR A 174 10.70 1.13 6.57
N VAL A 175 11.58 0.13 6.70
CA VAL A 175 11.54 -0.87 7.78
C VAL A 175 11.61 -0.19 9.15
N TYR A 176 12.57 0.74 9.32
CA TYR A 176 12.70 1.50 10.55
C TYR A 176 11.41 2.26 10.88
N ASN A 177 10.87 3.03 9.93
CA ASN A 177 9.65 3.80 10.15
C ASN A 177 8.43 2.92 10.46
N ALA A 178 8.34 1.72 9.89
CA ALA A 178 7.26 0.79 10.22
C ALA A 178 7.39 0.24 11.66
N ILE A 179 8.60 -0.13 12.08
CA ILE A 179 8.86 -0.72 13.40
C ILE A 179 8.67 0.29 14.53
N ILE A 180 9.19 1.52 14.38
CA ILE A 180 9.12 2.52 15.47
C ILE A 180 7.68 2.96 15.78
N LEU A 181 6.73 2.76 14.86
CA LEU A 181 5.33 3.07 15.07
C LEU A 181 4.64 2.06 16.01
N GLY A 182 5.26 0.91 16.29
CA GLY A 182 4.75 -0.11 17.21
C GLY A 182 3.44 -0.77 16.73
N GLY A 183 2.80 -1.53 17.62
CA GLY A 183 1.56 -2.25 17.31
C GLY A 183 1.78 -3.46 16.40
N ASP A 184 1.00 -3.57 15.33
CA ASP A 184 1.05 -4.64 14.32
C ASP A 184 2.20 -4.43 13.33
N THR A 185 3.42 -4.48 13.87
CA THR A 185 4.65 -4.07 13.19
C THR A 185 5.05 -4.99 12.03
N ASP A 186 4.77 -6.29 12.14
CA ASP A 186 5.01 -7.28 11.09
C ASP A 186 4.12 -6.99 9.87
N THR A 187 2.82 -6.78 10.08
CA THR A 187 1.89 -6.52 8.98
C THR A 187 2.15 -5.15 8.34
N ILE A 188 2.34 -4.11 9.16
CA ILE A 188 2.66 -2.76 8.66
C ILE A 188 3.99 -2.77 7.91
N GLY A 189 5.02 -3.44 8.45
CA GLY A 189 6.33 -3.57 7.84
C GLY A 189 6.27 -4.28 6.49
N SER A 190 5.56 -5.41 6.41
CA SER A 190 5.36 -6.17 5.16
C SER A 190 4.69 -5.33 4.07
N MET A 191 3.58 -4.65 4.41
CA MET A 191 2.86 -3.79 3.48
C MET A 191 3.70 -2.58 3.04
N ALA A 192 4.41 -1.94 3.96
CA ALA A 192 5.25 -0.79 3.66
C ALA A 192 6.44 -1.17 2.76
N CYS A 193 7.09 -2.29 3.05
CA CYS A 193 8.21 -2.79 2.25
C CYS A 193 7.77 -3.28 0.89
N SER A 194 6.56 -3.81 0.74
CA SER A 194 5.99 -4.14 -0.58
C SER A 194 5.87 -2.90 -1.48
N ILE A 195 5.40 -1.78 -0.92
CA ILE A 195 5.32 -0.49 -1.64
C ILE A 195 6.73 0.04 -1.93
N SER A 196 7.62 0.06 -0.93
CA SER A 196 8.99 0.57 -1.07
C SER A 196 9.82 -0.24 -2.08
N GLY A 197 9.66 -1.57 -2.09
CA GLY A 197 10.29 -2.45 -3.07
C GLY A 197 9.75 -2.22 -4.49
N ALA A 198 8.43 -2.00 -4.64
CA ALA A 198 7.85 -1.66 -5.93
C ALA A 198 8.36 -0.31 -6.49
N ILE A 199 8.62 0.66 -5.61
CA ILE A 199 9.23 1.95 -6.01
C ILE A 199 10.67 1.73 -6.46
N ASN A 200 11.49 1.07 -5.65
CA ASN A 200 12.95 1.13 -5.81
C ASN A 200 13.57 -0.07 -6.56
N GLY A 201 12.80 -1.12 -6.82
CA GLY A 201 13.28 -2.35 -7.44
C GLY A 201 14.20 -3.18 -6.53
N ILE A 202 14.62 -4.34 -7.05
CA ILE A 202 15.38 -5.36 -6.31
C ILE A 202 16.77 -4.86 -5.87
N GLU A 203 17.40 -4.00 -6.65
CA GLU A 203 18.74 -3.44 -6.36
C GLU A 203 18.77 -2.60 -5.06
N SER A 204 17.61 -2.13 -4.60
CA SER A 204 17.48 -1.36 -3.36
C SER A 204 17.44 -2.22 -2.10
N ILE A 205 17.22 -3.54 -2.25
CA ILE A 205 17.04 -4.49 -1.15
C ILE A 205 18.43 -4.91 -0.64
N PRO A 206 18.79 -4.59 0.62
CA PRO A 206 20.08 -5.01 1.15
C PRO A 206 20.18 -6.53 1.26
N LYS A 207 21.15 -7.13 0.56
CA LYS A 207 21.38 -8.59 0.58
C LYS A 207 21.52 -9.17 1.99
N ILE A 208 22.08 -8.40 2.92
CA ILE A 208 22.21 -8.82 4.31
C ILE A 208 20.85 -9.01 4.99
N LEU A 209 19.85 -8.18 4.68
CA LEU A 209 18.50 -8.35 5.24
C LEU A 209 17.82 -9.57 4.62
N LEU A 210 17.92 -9.70 3.28
CA LEU A 210 17.32 -10.83 2.56
C LEU A 210 17.84 -12.18 3.06
N LYS A 211 19.14 -12.30 3.36
CA LYS A 211 19.76 -13.52 3.88
C LYS A 211 19.20 -13.97 5.24
N HIS A 212 18.61 -13.06 6.02
CA HIS A 212 18.01 -13.38 7.31
C HIS A 212 16.50 -13.64 7.21
N CYS A 213 15.90 -13.52 6.03
CA CYS A 213 14.51 -13.86 5.80
C CYS A 213 14.38 -15.35 5.44
N GLU A 214 13.52 -16.06 6.15
CA GLU A 214 13.15 -17.43 5.79
C GLU A 214 12.56 -17.47 4.37
N SER A 215 12.94 -18.50 3.60
CA SER A 215 12.41 -18.74 2.25
C SER A 215 12.65 -17.60 1.24
N SER A 216 13.69 -16.79 1.42
CA SER A 216 14.08 -15.73 0.47
C SER A 216 14.23 -16.24 -0.96
N ASP A 217 14.86 -17.41 -1.13
CA ASP A 217 15.14 -17.99 -2.45
C ASP A 217 13.86 -18.47 -3.15
N ILE A 218 12.88 -18.96 -2.36
CA ILE A 218 11.56 -19.35 -2.87
C ILE A 218 10.77 -18.10 -3.27
N MET A 219 10.84 -17.04 -2.46
CA MET A 219 10.16 -15.78 -2.76
C MET A 219 10.70 -15.14 -4.05
N GLU A 220 12.01 -15.16 -4.26
CA GLU A 220 12.65 -14.70 -5.51
C GLU A 220 12.15 -15.50 -6.71
N LYS A 221 12.11 -16.84 -6.60
CA LYS A 221 11.55 -17.70 -7.63
C LYS A 221 10.09 -17.36 -7.95
N TYR A 222 9.24 -17.13 -6.95
CA TYR A 222 7.84 -16.77 -7.18
C TYR A 222 7.67 -15.39 -7.82
N ALA A 223 8.53 -14.42 -7.47
CA ALA A 223 8.54 -13.12 -8.12
C ALA A 223 8.88 -13.25 -9.62
N ASP A 224 9.89 -14.07 -9.95
CA ASP A 224 10.29 -14.38 -11.32
C ASP A 224 9.20 -15.08 -12.12
N ASP A 225 8.57 -16.11 -11.54
CA ASP A 225 7.49 -16.87 -12.18
C ASP A 225 6.27 -15.98 -12.43
N LEU A 226 5.93 -15.10 -11.48
CA LEU A 226 4.85 -14.13 -11.65
C LEU A 226 5.18 -13.11 -12.76
N TYR A 227 6.41 -12.60 -12.80
CA TYR A 227 6.85 -11.71 -13.86
C TYR A 227 6.74 -12.36 -15.25
N ARG A 228 7.18 -13.62 -15.38
CA ARG A 228 7.05 -14.41 -16.63
C ARG A 228 5.59 -14.55 -17.04
N LEU A 229 4.71 -14.91 -16.11
CA LEU A 229 3.27 -15.07 -16.35
C LEU A 229 2.62 -13.77 -16.84
N VAL A 230 2.93 -12.64 -16.21
CA VAL A 230 2.39 -11.33 -16.61
C VAL A 230 2.90 -10.93 -18.00
N ARG A 231 4.18 -11.17 -18.30
CA ARG A 231 4.77 -10.84 -19.60
C ARG A 231 4.26 -11.73 -20.72
N SER A 232 4.04 -13.02 -20.48
CA SER A 232 3.51 -13.94 -21.50
C SER A 232 2.08 -13.59 -21.91
N ASN A 233 1.25 -13.15 -20.97
CA ASN A 233 -0.14 -12.78 -21.22
C ASN A 233 -0.29 -11.44 -21.97
N HIS A 234 0.78 -10.66 -22.08
CA HIS A 234 0.78 -9.32 -22.69
C HIS A 234 1.85 -9.12 -23.76
N SER A 235 2.47 -10.21 -24.23
CA SER A 235 3.31 -10.15 -25.43
C SER A 235 2.41 -10.01 -26.66
N PRO A 236 2.68 -9.09 -27.60
CA PRO A 236 1.92 -9.04 -28.84
C PRO A 236 2.07 -10.38 -29.56
N ILE A 237 0.96 -10.97 -29.99
CA ILE A 237 0.96 -12.13 -30.88
C ILE A 237 1.76 -11.69 -32.10
N THR A 238 2.97 -12.22 -32.24
CA THR A 238 3.73 -12.07 -33.49
C THR A 238 3.01 -12.95 -34.49
N SER A 239 2.19 -12.32 -35.34
CA SER A 239 1.61 -12.96 -36.51
C SER A 239 2.76 -13.32 -37.46
N ASN A 240 3.09 -14.61 -37.54
CA ASN A 240 3.86 -15.17 -38.64
C ASN A 240 3.00 -15.25 -39.90
#